data_AF-A0A0X3NZY1-F1
#
_entry.id   AF-A0A0X3NZY1-F1
#
_cell.length_a   1.000
_cell.length_b   1.000
_cell.length_c   1.000
_cell.angle_alpha   90.00
_cell.angle_beta   90.00
_cell.angle_gamma   90.00
#
_symmetry.space_group_name_H-M   'P 1'
#
loop_
_entity.id
_entity.type
_entity.pdbx_description
1 polymer ?
#
loop_
_entity_poly.entity_id
_entity_poly.type
_entity_poly.pdbx_seq_one_letter_code
_entity_poly.pdbx_strand_id
1 'polypeptide(L)'
;MLRVVKEALSTWPAPVKLKKYKGLDDLQQFVGLCCEAYNLLRKNAHALLNILEMARYGGMPGLTGENVKYVADALRLQDSDDEARLHFTSLIRESKKTMTTQ
;
A
#
# COMPACT_ATOMS: atom_id res chain seq x y z
N MET A 1 1.68 23.26 2.76
CA MET A 1 1.27 21.91 2.30
C MET A 1 1.13 21.79 0.79
N LEU A 2 0.29 22.58 0.12
CA LEU A 2 0.09 22.46 -1.36
C LEU A 2 1.36 22.62 -2.21
N ARG A 3 2.33 23.44 -1.76
CA ARG A 3 3.61 23.63 -2.46
C ARG A 3 4.48 22.36 -2.44
N VAL A 4 4.60 21.73 -1.28
CA VAL A 4 5.36 20.49 -1.08
C VAL A 4 4.75 19.33 -1.88
N VAL A 5 3.42 19.24 -1.92
CA VAL A 5 2.72 18.20 -2.71
C VAL A 5 2.94 18.41 -4.20
N LYS A 6 2.91 19.66 -4.69
CA LYS A 6 3.20 19.98 -6.09
C LYS A 6 4.65 19.67 -6.47
N GLU A 7 5.61 20.02 -5.62
CA GLU A 7 7.02 19.69 -5.85
C GLU A 7 7.26 18.17 -5.87
N ALA A 8 6.69 17.43 -4.90
CA ALA A 8 6.80 15.99 -4.84
C ALA A 8 6.20 15.29 -6.07
N LEU A 9 5.06 15.77 -6.57
CA LEU A 9 4.44 15.30 -7.81
C LEU A 9 5.32 15.56 -9.04
N SER A 10 5.99 16.71 -9.12
CA SER A 10 6.87 17.04 -10.25
C SER A 10 8.15 16.20 -10.28
N THR A 11 8.59 15.66 -9.14
CA THR A 11 9.76 14.77 -9.04
C THR A 11 9.40 13.29 -9.05
N TRP A 12 8.11 12.93 -9.12
CA TRP A 12 7.69 11.53 -9.01
C TRP A 12 8.21 10.72 -10.21
N PRO A 13 8.96 9.63 -9.97
CA PRO A 13 9.54 8.86 -11.06
C PRO A 13 8.45 8.26 -11.93
N ALA A 14 8.74 8.15 -13.24
CA ALA A 14 7.85 7.47 -14.17
C ALA A 14 7.50 6.06 -13.65
N PRO A 15 6.24 5.61 -13.79
CA PRO A 15 5.84 4.30 -13.31
C PRO A 15 6.80 3.24 -13.85
N VAL A 16 7.39 2.48 -12.93
CA VAL A 16 8.30 1.39 -13.26
C VAL A 16 7.59 0.49 -14.27
N LYS A 17 8.27 0.17 -15.39
CA LYS A 17 7.71 -0.74 -16.39
C LYS A 17 7.35 -2.06 -15.69
N LEU A 18 6.05 -2.30 -15.54
CA LEU A 18 5.53 -3.47 -14.84
C LEU A 18 6.05 -4.72 -15.54
N LYS A 19 6.66 -5.61 -14.75
CA LYS A 19 7.14 -6.90 -15.23
C LYS A 19 5.93 -7.69 -15.74
N LYS A 20 5.79 -7.84 -17.06
CA LYS A 20 4.76 -8.72 -17.62
C LYS A 20 5.14 -10.17 -17.33
N TYR A 21 4.37 -10.82 -16.47
CA TYR A 21 4.48 -12.26 -16.22
C TYR A 21 3.84 -13.00 -17.39
N LYS A 22 4.68 -13.64 -18.21
CA LYS A 22 4.26 -14.35 -19.42
C LYS A 22 3.50 -15.62 -19.02
N GLY A 23 2.23 -15.74 -19.40
CA GLY A 23 1.40 -16.95 -19.15
C GLY A 23 0.49 -16.92 -17.93
N LEU A 24 0.40 -15.81 -17.18
CA LEU A 24 -0.61 -15.62 -16.12
C LEU A 24 -1.87 -14.95 -16.71
N ASP A 25 -3.03 -15.27 -16.15
CA ASP A 25 -4.26 -14.50 -16.44
C ASP A 25 -4.13 -13.05 -15.93
N ASP A 26 -4.89 -12.12 -16.52
CA ASP A 26 -4.79 -10.68 -16.22
C ASP A 26 -5.02 -10.39 -14.73
N LEU A 27 -5.88 -11.17 -14.06
CA LEU A 27 -6.19 -11.02 -12.65
C LEU A 27 -5.03 -11.49 -11.76
N GLN A 28 -4.40 -12.61 -12.08
CA GLN A 28 -3.21 -13.13 -11.40
C GLN A 28 -2.04 -12.16 -11.56
N GLN A 29 -1.88 -11.55 -12.73
CA GLN A 29 -0.86 -10.52 -12.95
C GLN A 29 -1.14 -9.28 -12.09
N PHE A 30 -2.39 -8.79 -12.07
CA PHE A 30 -2.80 -7.69 -11.19
C PHE A 30 -2.53 -8.00 -9.71
N VAL A 31 -2.98 -9.15 -9.22
CA VAL A 31 -2.77 -9.57 -7.83
C VAL A 31 -1.27 -9.65 -7.50
N GLY A 32 -0.47 -10.21 -8.41
CA GLY A 32 0.99 -10.29 -8.27
C GLY A 32 1.64 -8.91 -8.10
N LEU A 33 1.24 -7.94 -8.92
CA LEU A 33 1.75 -6.56 -8.85
C LEU A 33 1.31 -5.85 -7.56
N CYS A 34 0.07 -6.03 -7.12
CA CYS A 34 -0.40 -5.45 -5.88
C CYS A 34 0.33 -6.03 -4.66
N CYS A 35 0.57 -7.33 -4.66
CA CYS A 35 1.36 -8.02 -3.64
C CYS A 35 2.82 -7.52 -3.60
N GLU A 36 3.44 -7.29 -4.76
CA GLU A 36 4.78 -6.72 -4.85
C GLU A 36 4.82 -5.29 -4.30
N ALA A 37 3.85 -4.46 -4.67
CA ALA A 37 3.71 -3.10 -4.14
C ALA A 37 3.49 -3.09 -2.61
N TYR A 38 2.65 -4.00 -2.10
CA TYR A 38 2.40 -4.15 -0.66
C TYR A 38 3.69 -4.49 0.11
N ASN A 39 4.47 -5.46 -0.37
CA ASN A 39 5.76 -5.80 0.25
C ASN A 39 6.79 -4.66 0.13
N LEU A 40 6.78 -3.89 -0.96
CA LEU A 40 7.62 -2.72 -1.09
C LEU A 40 7.27 -1.64 -0.05
N LEU A 41 5.98 -1.40 0.19
CA LEU A 41 5.51 -0.49 1.23
C LEU A 41 5.93 -0.98 2.62
N ARG A 42 5.81 -2.28 2.90
CA ARG A 42 6.23 -2.91 4.16
C ARG A 42 7.73 -2.71 4.43
N LYS A 43 8.57 -2.90 3.42
CA LYS A 43 10.03 -2.68 3.53
C LYS A 43 10.39 -1.23 3.84
N ASN A 44 9.56 -0.28 3.41
CA ASN A 44 9.74 1.15 3.64
C ASN A 44 8.81 1.73 4.72
N ALA A 45 8.21 0.86 5.55
CA ALA A 45 7.16 1.25 6.48
C ALA A 45 7.62 2.30 7.50
N HIS A 46 8.86 2.23 7.98
CA HIS A 46 9.38 3.24 8.91
C HIS A 46 9.34 4.65 8.34
N ALA A 47 9.77 4.83 7.08
CA ALA A 47 9.71 6.14 6.43
C ALA A 47 8.27 6.62 6.25
N LEU A 48 7.38 5.72 5.81
CA LEU A 48 5.96 6.02 5.64
C LEU A 48 5.29 6.43 6.97
N LEU A 49 5.49 5.66 8.04
CA LEU A 49 4.90 5.93 9.36
C LEU A 49 5.47 7.21 9.96
N ASN A 50 6.76 7.50 9.80
CA ASN A 50 7.34 8.76 10.25
C ASN A 50 6.73 9.96 9.51
N ILE A 51 6.49 9.86 8.20
CA ILE A 51 5.82 10.91 7.43
C ILE A 51 4.39 11.13 7.94
N LEU A 52 3.66 10.04 8.23
CA LEU A 52 2.31 10.14 8.80
C LEU A 52 2.31 10.77 10.20
N GLU A 53 3.25 10.39 11.07
CA GLU A 53 3.40 11.02 12.38
C GLU A 53 3.74 12.51 12.25
N MET A 54 4.66 12.89 11.36
CA MET A 54 4.97 14.30 11.10
C MET A 54 3.75 15.07 10.58
N ALA A 55 2.97 14.48 9.67
CA ALA A 55 1.74 15.09 9.17
C ALA A 55 0.69 15.26 10.28
N ARG A 56 0.61 14.29 11.21
CA ARG A 56 -0.25 14.36 12.39
C ARG A 56 0.17 15.51 13.30
N TYR A 57 1.46 15.63 13.63
CA TYR A 57 1.98 16.76 14.43
C TYR A 57 1.82 18.11 13.72
N GLY A 58 1.83 18.11 12.38
CA GLY A 58 1.54 19.27 11.55
C GLY A 58 0.07 19.70 11.51
N GLY A 59 -0.81 19.04 12.27
CA GLY A 59 -2.22 19.41 12.43
C GLY A 59 -3.12 18.98 11.27
N MET A 60 -2.76 17.92 10.53
CA MET A 60 -3.63 17.38 9.47
C MET A 60 -4.98 16.91 10.05
N PRO A 61 -6.11 17.52 9.66
CA PRO A 61 -7.43 17.10 10.15
C PRO A 61 -7.73 15.67 9.73
N GLY A 62 -8.29 14.88 10.66
CA GLY A 62 -8.67 13.48 10.39
C GLY A 62 -7.52 12.48 10.43
N LEU A 63 -6.29 12.92 10.70
CA LEU A 63 -5.15 12.02 10.96
C LEU A 63 -4.88 11.98 12.47
N THR A 64 -5.32 10.90 13.12
CA THR A 64 -5.09 10.66 14.56
C THR A 64 -4.01 9.59 14.76
N GLY A 65 -3.54 9.42 16.01
CA GLY A 65 -2.62 8.34 16.35
C GLY A 65 -3.22 6.94 16.07
N GLU A 66 -4.54 6.80 16.18
CA GLU A 66 -5.24 5.56 15.83
C GLU A 66 -5.20 5.28 14.33
N ASN A 67 -5.30 6.33 13.49
CA ASN A 67 -5.17 6.18 12.04
C ASN A 67 -3.75 5.74 11.66
N VAL A 68 -2.72 6.32 12.29
CA VAL A 68 -1.32 5.90 12.05
C VAL A 68 -1.09 4.46 12.51
N LYS A 69 -1.62 4.10 13.68
CA LYS A 69 -1.57 2.73 14.21
C LYS A 69 -2.27 1.74 13.27
N TYR A 70 -3.45 2.10 12.75
CA TYR A 70 -4.16 1.29 11.76
C TYR A 70 -3.31 1.00 10.53
N VAL A 71 -2.58 2.00 10.00
CA VAL A 71 -1.68 1.79 8.87
C VAL A 71 -0.53 0.84 9.23
N ALA A 72 0.06 0.99 10.42
CA ALA A 72 1.12 0.09 10.89
C ALA A 72 0.63 -1.36 11.01
N ASP A 73 -0.55 -1.55 11.60
CA ASP A 73 -1.19 -2.86 11.78
C ASP A 73 -1.55 -3.49 10.42
N ALA A 74 -2.08 -2.69 9.48
CA ALA A 74 -2.43 -3.12 8.13
C ALA A 74 -1.21 -3.53 7.29
N LEU A 75 -0.03 -2.99 7.57
CA LEU A 75 1.22 -3.39 6.90
C LEU A 75 1.76 -4.73 7.41
N ARG A 76 1.31 -5.24 8.56
CA ARG A 76 1.68 -6.58 9.07
C ARG A 76 3.21 -6.79 9.14
N LEU A 77 3.94 -5.80 9.67
CA LEU A 77 5.41 -5.73 9.61
C LEU A 77 6.17 -6.94 10.19
N GLN A 78 5.49 -7.77 11.00
CA GLN A 78 6.05 -8.97 11.61
C GLN A 78 6.00 -10.21 10.70
N ASP A 79 5.16 -10.18 9.67
CA ASP A 79 5.03 -11.31 8.74
C ASP A 79 6.23 -11.40 7.81
N SER A 80 6.50 -12.57 7.26
CA SER A 80 7.38 -12.73 6.10
C SER A 80 6.75 -12.18 4.82
N ASP A 81 7.57 -11.94 3.78
CA ASP A 81 7.09 -11.48 2.47
C ASP A 81 6.04 -12.44 1.87
N ASP A 82 6.12 -13.75 2.12
CA ASP A 82 5.17 -14.73 1.58
C ASP A 82 3.86 -14.79 2.38
N GLU A 83 3.92 -14.73 3.72
CA GLU A 83 2.73 -14.62 4.57
C GLU A 83 1.93 -13.35 4.26
N ALA A 84 2.63 -12.23 4.04
CA ALA A 84 2.06 -10.96 3.64
C ALA A 84 1.31 -11.05 2.30
N ARG A 85 1.90 -11.75 1.32
CA ARG A 85 1.27 -11.98 0.00
C ARG A 85 0.01 -12.81 0.12
N LEU A 86 0.04 -13.87 0.92
CA LEU A 86 -1.12 -14.73 1.17
C LEU A 86 -2.26 -13.93 1.82
N HIS A 87 -1.94 -13.16 2.86
CA HIS A 87 -2.89 -12.28 3.53
C HIS A 87 -3.51 -11.27 2.57
N PHE A 88 -2.69 -10.52 1.82
CA PHE A 88 -3.18 -9.51 0.87
C PHE A 88 -4.03 -10.13 -0.25
N THR A 89 -3.66 -11.32 -0.72
CA THR A 89 -4.46 -12.08 -1.70
C THR A 89 -5.82 -12.49 -1.14
N SER A 90 -5.92 -12.83 0.15
CA SER A 90 -7.21 -13.10 0.81
C SER A 90 -8.11 -11.87 0.79
N LEU A 91 -7.57 -10.70 1.15
CA LEU A 91 -8.30 -9.43 1.15
C LEU A 91 -8.86 -9.09 -0.24
N ILE A 92 -8.10 -9.30 -1.31
CA ILE A 92 -8.58 -9.09 -2.69
C ILE A 92 -9.70 -10.07 -3.04
N ARG A 93 -9.61 -11.33 -2.61
CA ARG A 93 -10.65 -12.32 -2.84
C ARG A 93 -11.92 -12.00 -2.06
N GLU A 94 -11.78 -11.53 -0.83
CA GLU A 94 -12.89 -11.10 0.02
C GLU A 94 -13.59 -9.87 -0.55
N SER A 95 -12.84 -8.85 -1.01
CA SER A 95 -13.43 -7.65 -1.62
C SER A 95 -14.22 -7.96 -2.89
N LYS A 96 -13.74 -8.93 -3.69
CA LYS A 96 -14.47 -9.42 -4.87
C LYS A 96 -15.78 -10.11 -4.48
N LYS A 97 -15.82 -10.86 -3.38
CA LYS A 97 -17.04 -11.53 -2.90
C LYS A 97 -18.09 -10.52 -2.43
N THR A 98 -17.69 -9.49 -1.68
CA THR A 98 -18.61 -8.45 -1.17
C THR A 98 -19.17 -7.54 -2.27
N MET A 99 -18.44 -7.32 -3.37
CA MET A 99 -18.97 -6.62 -4.56
C MET A 99 -19.97 -7.44 -5.38
N THR A 100 -20.12 -8.74 -5.13
CA THR A 100 -21.05 -9.63 -5.85
C THR A 100 -22.27 -9.93 -4.98
N THR A 101 -22.82 -8.90 -4.34
CA THR A 101 -24.14 -8.99 -3.70
C THR A 101 -25.20 -8.76 -4.80
N GLN A 102 -26.17 -9.68 -4.86
CA GLN A 102 -27.25 -9.86 -5.86
C GLN A 102 -27.85 -8.59 -6.47
#